data_AF-A0A956L637-F1
#
_entry.id   AF-A0A956L637-F1
#
_cell.length_a   1.000
_cell.length_b   1.000
_cell.length_c   1.000
_cell.angle_alpha   90.00
_cell.angle_beta   90.00
_cell.angle_gamma   90.00
#
_symmetry.space_group_name_H-M   'P 1'
#
loop_
_entity.id
_entity.type
_entity.pdbx_description
1 polymer ?
#
loop_
_entity_poly.entity_id
_entity_poly.type
_entity_poly.pdbx_seq_one_letter_code
_entity_poly.pdbx_strand_id
1 'polypeptide(L)'
;PSTGMGAPWTFVTGTPNPGWDDVVEPNNDEYQGELSIDTAGIYDYAARISGDSGTTWVYCDLDDLLNGGYTPDQAGHAEVGQV
;
A
#
# COMPACT_ATOMS: atom_id res chain seq x y z
N PRO A 1 -7.76 15.00 -9.52
CA PRO A 1 -7.20 13.75 -8.96
C PRO A 1 -8.26 13.03 -8.12
N SER A 2 -8.70 11.85 -8.55
CA SER A 2 -9.59 11.02 -7.73
C SER A 2 -8.88 10.67 -6.42
N THR A 3 -9.43 11.11 -5.30
CA THR A 3 -8.83 10.98 -3.96
C THR A 3 -8.84 9.56 -3.39
N GLY A 4 -8.96 8.53 -4.25
CA GLY A 4 -8.91 7.12 -3.84
C GLY A 4 -9.97 6.69 -2.81
N MET A 5 -11.00 7.49 -2.54
CA MET A 5 -12.02 7.09 -1.56
C MET A 5 -12.98 6.05 -2.15
N GLY A 6 -12.71 4.77 -1.87
CA GLY A 6 -13.75 3.93 -1.28
C GLY A 6 -14.36 2.78 -2.09
N ALA A 7 -13.98 2.52 -3.34
CA ALA A 7 -14.35 1.25 -3.98
C ALA A 7 -13.52 0.94 -5.24
N PRO A 8 -13.12 -0.32 -5.46
CA PRO A 8 -13.26 -1.49 -4.59
C PRO A 8 -11.96 -1.84 -3.84
N TRP A 9 -11.47 -0.96 -2.95
CA TRP A 9 -10.31 -1.28 -2.12
C TRP A 9 -10.72 -1.92 -0.79
N THR A 10 -10.04 -3.01 -0.42
CA THR A 10 -10.10 -3.59 0.93
C THR A 10 -8.76 -3.35 1.61
N PHE A 11 -8.76 -2.80 2.82
CA PHE A 11 -7.54 -2.49 3.57
C PHE A 11 -7.39 -3.39 4.79
N VAL A 12 -6.16 -3.81 5.03
CA VAL A 12 -5.69 -4.33 6.31
C VAL A 12 -4.86 -3.25 7.02
N THR A 13 -4.85 -3.26 8.35
CA THR A 13 -4.00 -2.35 9.12
C THR A 13 -2.55 -2.82 9.05
N GLY A 14 -1.66 -1.97 8.55
CA GLY A 14 -0.21 -2.21 8.62
C GLY A 14 0.30 -2.12 10.05
N THR A 15 1.31 -2.93 10.38
CA THR A 15 2.00 -2.95 11.67
C THR A 15 3.48 -2.62 11.48
N PRO A 16 4.15 -1.98 12.45
CA PRO A 16 5.59 -1.72 12.34
C PRO A 16 6.34 -3.03 12.09
N ASN A 17 7.33 -3.03 11.18
CA ASN A 17 8.21 -4.18 10.97
C ASN A 17 9.35 -4.15 12.01
N PRO A 18 9.33 -5.01 13.05
CA PRO A 18 10.38 -4.99 14.09
C PRO A 18 11.72 -5.52 13.58
N GLY A 19 11.72 -6.22 12.43
CA GLY A 19 12.93 -6.73 11.80
C GLY A 19 13.77 -5.65 11.13
N TRP A 20 13.26 -4.41 11.05
CA TRP A 20 13.91 -3.33 10.31
C TRP A 20 14.45 -2.16 11.14
N ASP A 21 14.77 -2.42 12.40
CA ASP A 21 15.55 -1.49 13.23
C ASP A 21 17.04 -1.86 13.11
N ASP A 22 17.71 -1.36 12.07
CA ASP A 22 19.17 -1.54 11.88
C ASP A 22 19.96 -0.30 12.29
N VAL A 23 21.16 -0.51 12.82
CA VAL A 23 22.11 0.48 13.37
C VAL A 23 22.44 1.60 12.36
N VAL A 24 22.27 1.33 11.07
CA VAL A 24 22.57 2.27 9.98
C VAL A 24 21.37 3.18 9.64
N GLU A 25 20.14 2.73 9.92
CA GLU A 25 18.89 3.51 9.75
C GLU A 25 17.99 3.39 10.99
N PRO A 26 18.45 3.88 12.16
CA PRO A 26 17.64 3.83 13.36
C PRO A 26 16.36 4.65 13.14
N ASN A 27 15.20 4.05 13.46
CA ASN A 27 13.87 4.62 13.24
C ASN A 27 13.43 4.72 11.76
N ASN A 28 13.82 3.78 10.89
CA ASN A 28 13.08 3.61 9.63
C ASN A 28 11.66 3.16 9.97
N ASP A 29 10.69 4.03 9.70
CA ASP A 29 9.25 3.80 9.89
C ASP A 29 8.72 2.82 8.82
N GLU A 30 9.26 1.59 8.76
CA GLU A 30 8.74 0.54 7.89
C GLU A 30 7.52 -0.15 8.53
N TYR A 31 6.44 -0.21 7.77
CA TYR A 31 5.21 -0.91 8.13
C TYR A 31 4.91 -2.01 7.13
N GLN A 32 4.41 -3.13 7.63
CA GLN A 32 4.05 -4.31 6.85
C GLN A 32 2.62 -4.77 7.16
N GLY A 33 2.00 -5.46 6.21
CA GLY A 33 0.69 -6.09 6.39
C GLY A 33 0.56 -7.33 5.51
N GLU A 34 -0.32 -8.24 5.91
CA GLU A 34 -0.60 -9.47 5.16
C GLU A 34 -1.92 -9.32 4.39
N LEU A 35 -1.88 -9.55 3.08
CA LEU A 35 -3.06 -9.53 2.21
C LEU A 35 -3.45 -10.96 1.84
N SER A 36 -4.71 -11.33 2.11
CA SER A 36 -5.31 -12.58 1.63
C SER A 36 -6.28 -12.29 0.48
N ILE A 37 -6.06 -12.94 -0.67
CA ILE A 37 -6.92 -12.84 -1.85
C ILE A 37 -7.41 -14.24 -2.19
N ASP A 38 -8.67 -14.52 -1.85
CA ASP A 38 -9.23 -15.89 -1.94
C ASP A 38 -9.89 -16.19 -3.29
N THR A 39 -10.02 -15.18 -4.15
CA THR A 39 -10.63 -15.31 -5.47
C THR A 39 -9.56 -15.18 -6.54
N ALA A 40 -9.59 -16.07 -7.54
CA ALA A 40 -8.68 -15.98 -8.67
C ALA A 40 -8.97 -14.74 -9.52
N GLY A 41 -7.92 -14.07 -10.00
CA GLY A 41 -8.03 -12.85 -10.78
C GLY A 41 -6.75 -12.03 -10.80
N ILE A 42 -6.83 -10.86 -11.45
CA ILE A 42 -5.80 -9.83 -11.48
C ILE A 42 -6.26 -8.69 -10.58
N TYR A 43 -5.39 -8.28 -9.66
CA TYR A 43 -5.67 -7.26 -8.67
C TYR A 43 -4.57 -6.21 -8.67
N ASP A 44 -4.97 -4.96 -8.46
CA ASP A 44 -4.05 -3.94 -8.01
C ASP A 44 -3.95 -4.01 -6.47
N TYR A 45 -2.75 -3.83 -5.94
CA TYR A 45 -2.50 -3.65 -4.52
C TYR A 45 -1.69 -2.37 -4.29
N ALA A 46 -1.97 -1.69 -3.18
CA ALA A 46 -1.31 -0.46 -2.80
C ALA A 46 -1.25 -0.35 -1.27
N ALA A 47 -0.21 0.31 -0.76
CA ALA A 47 -0.19 0.81 0.60
C ALA A 47 -0.84 2.20 0.64
N ARG A 48 -1.36 2.60 1.82
CA ARG A 48 -1.73 3.98 2.07
C ARG A 48 -1.23 4.42 3.43
N ILE A 49 -0.78 5.67 3.52
CA ILE A 49 -0.17 6.25 4.71
C ILE A 49 -0.95 7.49 5.11
N SER A 50 -1.09 7.71 6.42
CA SER A 50 -1.68 8.91 7.00
C SER A 50 -0.73 9.50 8.04
N GLY A 51 -0.42 10.80 7.88
CA GLY A 51 0.37 11.57 8.85
C GLY A 51 -0.47 12.32 9.88
N ASP A 52 -1.80 12.21 9.83
CA ASP A 52 -2.75 13.02 10.61
C ASP A 52 -3.86 12.17 11.26
N SER A 53 -3.47 10.98 11.73
CA SER A 53 -4.36 10.04 12.44
C SER A 53 -5.59 9.60 11.63
N GLY A 54 -5.40 9.42 10.32
CA GLY A 54 -6.42 8.92 9.40
C GLY A 54 -7.35 9.98 8.82
N THR A 55 -7.06 11.26 9.02
CA THR A 55 -7.87 12.37 8.46
C THR A 55 -7.65 12.52 6.97
N THR A 56 -6.39 12.41 6.52
CA THR A 56 -5.98 12.36 5.13
C THR A 56 -5.12 11.12 4.86
N TRP A 57 -5.17 10.64 3.63
CA TRP A 57 -4.47 9.44 3.19
C TRP A 57 -3.77 9.71 1.86
N VAL A 58 -2.53 9.25 1.76
CA VAL A 58 -1.76 9.20 0.53
C VAL A 58 -1.63 7.73 0.14
N TYR A 59 -1.93 7.41 -1.11
CA TYR A 59 -1.85 6.05 -1.64
C TYR A 59 -0.54 5.92 -2.40
N CYS A 60 0.23 4.90 -2.07
CA CYS A 60 1.51 4.60 -2.68
C CYS A 60 1.33 3.79 -3.96
N ASP A 61 2.24 3.99 -4.90
CA ASP A 61 2.40 3.18 -6.11
C ASP A 61 3.91 3.01 -6.41
N LEU A 62 4.27 2.56 -7.61
CA LEU A 62 5.63 2.23 -8.00
C LEU A 62 6.48 3.42 -8.49
N ASP A 63 5.93 4.65 -8.54
CA ASP A 63 6.64 5.85 -9.01
C ASP A 63 6.74 6.98 -7.96
N ASP A 64 6.76 6.57 -6.69
CA ASP A 64 6.81 7.42 -5.50
C ASP A 64 5.56 8.31 -5.35
N LEU A 65 5.74 9.63 -5.47
CA LEU A 65 4.67 10.64 -5.41
C LEU A 65 4.70 11.55 -6.63
N LEU A 66 5.27 11.07 -7.74
CA LEU A 66 5.45 11.88 -8.94
C LEU A 66 4.12 12.46 -9.44
N ASN A 67 3.03 11.69 -9.32
CA ASN A 67 1.68 12.08 -9.72
C ASN A 67 0.75 12.44 -8.55
N GLY A 68 1.31 12.60 -7.35
CA GLY A 68 0.54 12.87 -6.12
C GLY A 68 -0.06 11.61 -5.48
N GLY A 69 0.49 10.44 -5.80
CA GLY A 69 0.05 9.13 -5.32
C GLY A 69 -0.53 8.27 -6.43
N TYR A 70 -1.15 7.16 -6.03
CA TYR A 70 -1.61 6.07 -6.88
C TYR A 70 -2.11 6.47 -8.28
N THR A 71 -1.47 5.89 -9.30
CA THR A 71 -2.01 5.75 -10.66
C THR A 71 -2.12 4.28 -11.07
N PRO A 72 -3.14 3.90 -11.88
CA PRO A 72 -3.31 2.51 -12.31
C PRO A 72 -2.14 1.92 -13.09
N ASP A 73 -1.36 2.74 -13.80
CA ASP A 73 -0.20 2.31 -14.58
C ASP A 73 1.06 2.08 -13.74
N GLN A 74 1.04 2.53 -12.47
CA GLN A 74 2.11 2.33 -11.50
C GLN A 74 1.67 1.45 -10.33
N ALA A 75 0.51 0.79 -10.42
CA ALA A 75 0.01 -0.05 -9.34
C ALA A 75 0.92 -1.27 -9.07
N GLY A 76 0.95 -1.72 -7.82
CA GLY A 76 1.41 -3.08 -7.54
C GLY A 76 0.40 -4.07 -8.14
N HIS A 77 0.85 -5.09 -8.87
CA HIS A 77 -0.04 -6.06 -9.49
C HIS A 77 0.11 -7.44 -8.86
N ALA A 78 -1.02 -8.08 -8.55
CA ALA A 78 -1.09 -9.45 -8.06
C ALA A 78 -1.94 -10.31 -8.99
N GLU A 79 -1.36 -11.42 -9.47
CA GLU A 79 -2.07 -12.48 -10.17
C GLU A 79 -2.34 -13.63 -9.19
N VAL A 80 -3.62 -13.97 -9.01
CA VAL A 80 -4.05 -14.97 -8.03
C VAL A 80 -4.75 -16.11 -8.75
N GLY A 81 -4.28 -17.34 -8.54
CA GLY A 81 -4.96 -18.55 -9.02
C GLY A 81 -5.09 -18.68 -10.55
N GLN A 82 -4.40 -17.86 -11.33
CA GLN A 82 -4.29 -18.06 -12.78
C GLN A 82 -3.21 -19.12 -13.05
N VAL A 83 -3.61 -20.19 -13.75
CA VAL A 83 -2.74 -21.27 -14.25
C VAL A 83 -2.60 -21.18 -15.76
#